data_AF-A0A453R612-F1
#
_entry.id   AF-A0A453R612-F1
#
_cell.length_a   1.000
_cell.length_b   1.000
_cell.length_c   1.000
_cell.angle_alpha   90.00
_cell.angle_beta   90.00
_cell.angle_gamma   90.00
#
_symmetry.space_group_name_H-M   'P 1'
#
loop_
_entity.id
_entity.type
_entity.pdbx_description
1 polymer ?
#
loop_
_entity_poly.entity_id
_entity_poly.type
_entity_poly.pdbx_seq_one_letter_code
_entity_poly.pdbx_strand_id
1 'polypeptide(L)'
;VLRDLSSMHRLVVATGGGAVIRPVNWRYMKKGLSIMLDVPLDALAKRIAQVGTASRPLLDQPSADPYTAAFTKLSVLAEQRGDAYANADVRVSLEGACS
;
A
#
# COMPACT_ATOMS: atom_id res chain seq x y z
N VAL A 1 -18.25 2.18 2.47
CA VAL A 1 -17.20 1.19 2.82
C VAL A 1 -16.50 1.56 4.12
N LEU A 2 -15.43 2.39 4.15
CA LEU A 2 -14.67 2.63 5.40
C LEU A 2 -15.54 3.19 6.55
N ARG A 3 -16.52 4.05 6.24
CA ARG A 3 -17.52 4.52 7.21
C ARG A 3 -18.24 3.35 7.90
N ASP A 4 -18.76 2.42 7.10
CA ASP A 4 -19.57 1.30 7.56
C ASP A 4 -18.71 0.26 8.30
N LEU A 5 -17.49 0.01 7.81
CA LEU A 5 -16.51 -0.84 8.48
C LEU A 5 -16.09 -0.25 9.84
N SER A 6 -16.05 1.08 9.97
CA SER A 6 -15.64 1.76 11.21
C SER A 6 -16.61 1.61 12.38
N SER A 7 -17.83 1.11 12.13
CA SER A 7 -18.80 0.75 13.19
C SER A 7 -18.81 -0.74 13.52
N MET A 8 -18.01 -1.56 12.82
CA MET A 8 -17.90 -2.99 13.10
C MET A 8 -16.80 -3.26 14.13
N HIS A 9 -16.92 -4.37 14.87
CA HIS A 9 -15.96 -4.79 15.88
C HIS A 9 -15.31 -6.12 15.51
N ARG A 10 -14.08 -6.35 16.00
CA ARG A 10 -13.32 -7.61 15.83
C ARG A 10 -13.06 -7.97 14.36
N LEU A 11 -12.64 -6.98 13.57
CA LEU A 11 -12.31 -7.13 12.15
C LEU A 11 -10.86 -6.72 11.88
N VAL A 12 -10.22 -7.39 10.92
CA VAL A 12 -8.97 -6.94 10.28
C VAL A 12 -9.28 -6.54 8.85
N VAL A 13 -8.92 -5.32 8.46
CA VAL A 13 -9.21 -4.77 7.13
C VAL A 13 -7.92 -4.47 6.40
N ALA A 14 -7.67 -5.18 5.30
CA ALA A 14 -6.66 -4.77 4.32
C ALA A 14 -7.23 -3.64 3.45
N THR A 15 -6.58 -2.48 3.44
CA THR A 15 -7.00 -1.35 2.61
C THR A 15 -6.20 -1.30 1.31
N GLY A 16 -6.83 -0.81 0.24
CA GLY A 16 -6.09 -0.50 -0.98
C GLY A 16 -5.14 0.68 -0.77
N GLY A 17 -3.96 0.67 -1.39
CA GLY A 17 -2.91 1.68 -1.15
C GLY A 17 -3.25 3.13 -1.54
N GLY A 18 -4.45 3.38 -2.08
CA GLY A 18 -4.99 4.73 -2.30
C GLY A 18 -5.92 5.22 -1.18
N ALA A 19 -6.28 4.38 -0.22
CA ALA A 19 -7.21 4.73 0.86
C ALA A 19 -6.69 5.87 1.74
N VAL A 20 -5.36 5.96 1.90
CA VAL A 20 -4.69 6.97 2.72
C VAL A 20 -4.75 8.38 2.13
N ILE A 21 -5.02 8.54 0.84
CA ILE A 21 -4.93 9.82 0.11
C ILE A 21 -6.04 10.80 0.55
N ARG A 22 -7.23 10.30 0.86
CA ARG A 22 -8.37 11.15 1.23
C ARG A 22 -8.39 11.38 2.75
N PRO A 23 -8.25 12.62 3.24
CA PRO A 23 -8.22 12.90 4.69
C PRO A 23 -9.44 12.37 5.46
N VAL A 24 -10.61 12.34 4.83
CA VAL A 24 -11.83 11.79 5.44
C VAL A 24 -11.71 10.30 5.81
N ASN A 25 -10.89 9.54 5.08
CA ASN A 25 -10.70 8.12 5.37
C ASN A 25 -9.97 7.92 6.71
N TRP A 26 -9.03 8.81 7.05
CA TRP A 26 -8.34 8.79 8.34
C TRP A 26 -9.29 8.95 9.52
N ARG A 27 -10.34 9.79 9.39
CA ARG A 27 -11.38 9.92 10.43
C ARG A 27 -12.05 8.59 10.77
N TYR A 28 -12.18 7.69 9.80
CA TYR A 28 -12.76 6.36 10.01
C TYR A 28 -11.72 5.35 10.47
N MET A 29 -10.52 5.36 9.88
CA MET A 29 -9.44 4.44 10.25
C MET A 29 -8.94 4.68 11.68
N LYS A 30 -8.98 5.92 12.17
CA LYS A 30 -8.63 6.29 13.56
C LYS A 30 -9.63 5.82 14.62
N LYS A 31 -10.73 5.17 14.25
CA LYS A 31 -11.61 4.47 15.21
C LYS A 31 -11.09 3.08 15.60
N GLY A 32 -10.05 2.61 14.95
CA GLY A 32 -9.32 1.39 15.30
C GLY A 32 -7.82 1.63 15.24
N LEU A 33 -7.04 0.54 15.18
CA LEU A 33 -5.60 0.59 15.03
C LEU A 33 -5.21 0.54 13.55
N SER A 34 -4.48 1.54 13.07
CA SER A 34 -3.95 1.57 11.70
C SER A 34 -2.50 1.11 11.67
N ILE A 35 -2.20 0.12 10.82
CA ILE A 35 -0.88 -0.49 10.67
C ILE A 35 -0.39 -0.28 9.24
N MET A 36 0.75 0.38 9.08
CA MET A 36 1.49 0.47 7.83
C MET A 36 2.47 -0.71 7.73
N LEU A 37 2.31 -1.53 6.69
CA LEU A 37 3.30 -2.54 6.34
C LEU A 37 4.35 -1.90 5.44
N ASP A 38 5.52 -1.66 6.01
CA ASP A 38 6.64 -1.03 5.34
C ASP A 38 7.50 -2.10 4.67
N VAL A 39 7.28 -2.26 3.37
CA VAL A 39 7.98 -3.24 2.54
C VAL A 39 8.99 -2.50 1.67
N PRO A 40 10.26 -2.98 1.60
CA PRO A 40 11.24 -2.42 0.68
C PRO A 40 10.72 -2.39 -0.77
N LEU A 41 10.92 -1.26 -1.45
CA LEU A 41 10.41 -1.07 -2.83
C LEU A 41 10.98 -2.11 -3.80
N ASP A 42 12.23 -2.53 -3.62
CA ASP A 42 12.87 -3.60 -4.39
C ASP A 42 12.09 -4.93 -4.27
N ALA A 43 11.74 -5.32 -3.04
CA ALA A 43 10.96 -6.55 -2.81
C ALA A 43 9.56 -6.47 -3.41
N LEU A 44 8.90 -5.30 -3.31
CA LEU A 44 7.60 -5.07 -3.96
C LEU A 44 7.70 -5.15 -5.49
N ALA A 45 8.72 -4.52 -6.08
CA ALA A 45 8.95 -4.50 -7.51
C ALA A 45 9.23 -5.91 -8.05
N LYS A 46 10.10 -6.68 -7.40
CA LYS A 46 10.37 -8.10 -7.72
C LYS A 46 9.08 -8.92 -7.71
N ARG A 47 8.26 -8.78 -6.67
CA ARG A 47 6.98 -9.49 -6.57
C ARG A 47 6.01 -9.10 -7.69
N ILE A 48 5.93 -7.82 -8.05
CA ILE A 48 5.08 -7.36 -9.15
C ILE A 48 5.58 -7.91 -10.49
N ALA A 49 6.89 -7.88 -10.75
CA ALA A 49 7.47 -8.42 -11.96
C ALA A 49 7.21 -9.92 -12.12
N GLN A 50 7.21 -10.68 -11.02
CA GLN A 50 6.91 -12.11 -11.02
C GLN A 50 5.41 -12.43 -11.23
N VAL A 51 4.52 -11.67 -10.59
CA VAL A 51 3.06 -11.94 -10.62
C VAL A 51 2.37 -11.30 -11.84
N GLY A 52 2.92 -10.20 -12.35
CA GLY A 52 2.30 -9.39 -13.39
C GLY A 52 1.34 -8.31 -12.86
N THR A 53 0.85 -7.49 -13.78
CA THR A 53 0.16 -6.22 -13.49
C THR A 53 -1.29 -6.16 -13.94
N ALA A 54 -1.83 -7.22 -14.55
CA ALA A 54 -3.19 -7.23 -15.13
C ALA A 54 -4.31 -6.83 -14.14
N SER A 55 -4.10 -7.06 -12.83
CA SER A 55 -5.04 -6.67 -11.76
C SER A 55 -4.69 -5.35 -11.07
N ARG A 56 -3.68 -4.62 -11.56
CA ARG A 56 -3.07 -3.46 -10.89
C ARG A 56 -3.11 -2.23 -11.81
N PRO A 57 -4.22 -1.49 -11.89
CA PRO A 57 -4.39 -0.41 -12.88
C PRO A 57 -3.30 0.68 -12.86
N LEU A 58 -2.68 0.94 -11.70
CA LEU A 58 -1.60 1.94 -11.58
C LEU A 58 -0.24 1.44 -12.07
N LEU A 59 -0.09 0.14 -12.28
CA LEU A 59 1.13 -0.56 -12.69
C LEU A 59 0.95 -1.29 -14.01
N ASP A 60 -0.27 -1.30 -14.58
CA ASP A 60 -0.61 -2.04 -15.79
C ASP A 60 -0.13 -1.28 -17.03
N GLN A 61 1.17 -1.34 -17.27
CA GLN A 61 1.83 -0.77 -18.43
C GLN A 61 2.74 -1.82 -19.07
N PRO A 62 2.58 -2.11 -20.37
CA PRO A 62 3.50 -3.00 -21.08
C PRO A 62 4.93 -2.47 -20.97
N SER A 63 5.86 -3.32 -20.56
CA SER A 63 7.28 -2.98 -20.45
C SER A 63 8.14 -4.19 -20.82
N ALA A 64 9.24 -3.95 -21.52
CA ALA A 64 10.27 -4.95 -21.76
C ALA A 64 11.06 -5.30 -20.48
N ASP A 65 11.02 -4.41 -19.49
CA ASP A 65 11.57 -4.62 -18.15
C ASP A 65 10.47 -4.35 -17.09
N PRO A 66 9.72 -5.40 -16.69
CA PRO A 66 8.65 -5.26 -15.70
C PRO A 66 9.15 -4.85 -14.31
N TYR A 67 10.37 -5.24 -13.92
CA TYR A 67 10.95 -4.87 -12.63
C TYR A 67 11.23 -3.38 -12.57
N THR A 68 11.97 -2.85 -13.55
CA THR A 68 12.33 -1.42 -13.57
C THR A 68 11.10 -0.52 -13.71
N ALA A 69 10.11 -0.94 -14.51
CA ALA A 69 8.84 -0.24 -14.63
C ALA A 69 8.08 -0.20 -13.29
N ALA A 70 7.97 -1.34 -12.61
CA ALA A 70 7.33 -1.42 -11.30
C ALA A 70 8.08 -0.59 -10.25
N PHE A 71 9.40 -0.73 -10.16
CA PHE A 71 10.23 -0.01 -9.19
C PHE A 71 10.09 1.51 -9.36
N THR A 72 10.24 2.01 -10.59
CA THR A 72 10.11 3.44 -10.91
C THR A 72 8.74 3.96 -10.48
N LYS A 73 7.67 3.24 -10.84
CA LYS A 73 6.32 3.66 -10.50
C LYS A 73 6.05 3.62 -9.00
N LEU A 74 6.55 2.59 -8.31
CA LEU A 74 6.44 2.47 -6.86
C LEU A 74 7.18 3.59 -6.14
N SER A 75 8.37 3.98 -6.58
CA SER A 75 9.14 5.09 -5.99
C SER A 75 8.36 6.41 -6.05
N VAL A 76 7.79 6.75 -7.21
CA VAL A 76 6.94 7.94 -7.36
C VAL A 76 5.71 7.88 -6.43
N LEU A 77 5.06 6.72 -6.33
CA LEU A 77 3.89 6.56 -5.46
C LEU A 77 4.25 6.62 -3.98
N ALA A 78 5.41 6.09 -3.58
CA ALA A 78 5.90 6.12 -2.21
C ALA A 78 6.20 7.56 -1.78
N GLU A 79 6.86 8.33 -2.63
CA GLU A 79 7.12 9.76 -2.40
C GLU A 79 5.80 10.55 -2.28
N GLN A 80 4.88 10.40 -3.23
CA GLN A 80 3.61 11.12 -3.24
C GLN A 80 2.70 10.81 -2.06
N ARG A 81 2.85 9.64 -1.43
CA ARG A 81 1.94 9.14 -0.40
C ARG A 81 2.61 8.97 0.96
N GLY A 82 3.91 9.24 1.07
CA GLY A 82 4.70 9.00 2.29
C GLY A 82 4.08 9.66 3.52
N ASP A 83 3.79 10.95 3.43
CA ASP A 83 3.16 11.72 4.50
C ASP A 83 1.78 11.17 4.87
N ALA A 84 1.02 10.70 3.87
CA ALA A 84 -0.28 10.10 4.12
C ALA A 84 -0.10 8.81 4.93
N TYR A 85 0.79 7.91 4.51
CA TYR A 85 1.09 6.67 5.25
C TYR A 85 1.66 6.92 6.65
N ALA A 86 2.40 8.01 6.86
CA ALA A 86 2.92 8.40 8.16
C ALA A 86 1.83 8.69 9.22
N ASN A 87 0.56 8.85 8.81
CA ASN A 87 -0.56 8.97 9.75
C ASN A 87 -0.94 7.63 10.42
N ALA A 88 -0.36 6.49 10.01
CA ALA A 88 -0.61 5.20 10.65
C ALA A 88 -0.14 5.21 12.12
N ASP A 89 -0.85 4.48 12.99
CA ASP A 89 -0.49 4.39 14.41
C ASP A 89 0.77 3.55 14.62
N VAL A 90 0.97 2.54 13.77
CA VAL A 90 2.09 1.61 13.83
C VAL A 90 2.68 1.43 12.44
N ARG A 91 4.01 1.44 12.35
CA ARG A 91 4.77 1.01 11.16
C ARG A 91 5.49 -0.30 11.49
N VAL A 92 5.27 -1.31 10.65
CA VAL A 92 5.94 -2.61 10.77
C VAL A 92 6.82 -2.80 9.55
N SER A 93 8.14 -2.82 9.75
CA SER A 93 9.10 -3.11 8.68
C SER A 93 9.13 -4.60 8.37
N LEU A 94 9.21 -4.93 7.08
CA LEU A 94 9.27 -6.30 6.58
C LEU A 94 10.65 -6.65 5.97
N GLU A 95 11.69 -5.95 6.41
CA GLU A 95 13.10 -6.29 6.17
C GLU A 95 13.44 -7.67 6.81
N GLY A 96 13.06 -8.76 6.13
CA GLY A 96 13.34 -10.13 6.58
C GLY A 96 12.26 -11.17 6.24
N ALA A 97 11.06 -10.76 5.80
CA ALA A 97 9.97 -11.69 5.50
C ALA A 97 9.95 -12.21 4.04
N CYS A 98 10.82 -11.68 3.17
CA CYS A 98 11.00 -12.16 1.80
C CYS A 98 12.37 -12.88 1.68
N SER A 99 12.39 -14.15 2.08
CA SER A 99 13.41 -15.15 1.76
C SER A 99 12.79 -16.26 0.96
#